data_AF-A0A9N9JGN7-F1
#
_entry.id   AF-A0A9N9JGN7-F1
#
_cell.length_a   1.000
_cell.length_b   1.000
_cell.length_c   1.000
_cell.angle_alpha   90.00
_cell.angle_beta   90.00
_cell.angle_gamma   90.00
#
_symmetry.space_group_name_H-M   'P 1'
#
loop_
_entity.id
_entity.type
_entity.pdbx_description
1 polymer ?
#
loop_
_entity_poly.entity_id
_entity_poly.type
_entity_poly.pdbx_seq_one_letter_code
_entity_poly.pdbx_strand_id
1 'polypeptide(L)'
;PQKDVPVDASTNLVNWDCPEAINFSDFIETLQQLRKTGFIPATFESKEYRNIRQEINGVELELLIENLSLKVRRVLDVGKTLQENKRLVREKNDVDKINGLDIRKFNENINEQENNEWCFVIVDGFLLYQDVQVLKELDVKLFIKADYETLKKRREERSSYFTLEGNYWIDPPNYFD
;
A
#
# COMPACT_ATOMS: atom_id res chain seq x y z
N PRO A 1 25.54 -0.27 0.72
CA PRO A 1 24.44 -0.73 -0.14
C PRO A 1 24.44 -2.25 -0.35
N GLN A 2 25.59 -2.86 -0.69
CA GLN A 2 25.79 -4.31 -0.50
C GLN A 2 26.64 -4.65 0.74
N LYS A 3 27.66 -3.83 1.01
CA LYS A 3 28.56 -3.98 2.19
C LYS A 3 27.88 -3.86 3.56
N ASP A 4 26.67 -3.30 3.58
CA ASP A 4 25.89 -3.06 4.80
C ASP A 4 24.86 -4.17 5.03
N VAL A 5 24.74 -5.12 4.10
CA VAL A 5 23.83 -6.25 4.23
C VAL A 5 24.45 -7.26 5.19
N PRO A 6 23.69 -7.77 6.17
CA PRO A 6 24.17 -8.78 7.10
C PRO A 6 24.71 -10.02 6.39
N VAL A 7 25.69 -10.66 7.01
CA VAL A 7 26.21 -11.97 6.58
C VAL A 7 25.69 -13.02 7.54
N ASP A 8 25.09 -14.07 6.99
CA ASP A 8 24.64 -15.21 7.78
C ASP A 8 25.83 -15.95 8.38
N ALA A 9 25.82 -16.15 9.70
CA ALA A 9 26.97 -16.71 10.41
C ALA A 9 27.22 -18.20 10.10
N SER A 10 26.20 -18.93 9.61
CA SER A 10 26.29 -20.37 9.36
C SER A 10 26.78 -20.69 7.94
N THR A 11 26.32 -19.92 6.96
CA THR A 11 26.63 -20.10 5.54
C THR A 11 27.73 -19.17 5.04
N ASN A 12 28.02 -18.09 5.80
CA ASN A 12 28.93 -17.01 5.41
C ASN A 12 28.51 -16.31 4.10
N LEU A 13 27.20 -16.32 3.80
CA LEU A 13 26.60 -15.66 2.64
C LEU A 13 25.91 -14.36 3.04
N VAL A 14 25.85 -13.42 2.11
CA VAL A 14 25.08 -12.17 2.28
C VAL A 14 23.59 -12.51 2.37
N ASN A 15 22.91 -12.01 3.40
CA ASN A 15 21.52 -12.34 3.69
C ASN A 15 20.63 -11.09 3.61
N TRP A 16 19.89 -10.97 2.50
CA TRP A 16 18.90 -9.92 2.27
C TRP A 16 17.55 -10.21 2.96
N ASP A 17 17.32 -11.47 3.34
CA ASP A 17 16.04 -11.98 3.83
C ASP A 17 16.05 -12.12 5.37
N CYS A 18 16.71 -11.20 6.07
CA CYS A 18 16.75 -11.13 7.52
C CYS A 18 16.28 -9.77 8.08
N PRO A 19 15.73 -9.72 9.31
CA PRO A 19 15.32 -8.46 9.94
C PRO A 19 16.43 -7.41 9.98
N GLU A 20 17.67 -7.83 10.19
CA GLU A 20 18.85 -6.96 10.28
C GLU A 20 19.16 -6.25 8.95
N ALA A 21 18.65 -6.74 7.82
CA ALA A 21 18.76 -6.09 6.52
C ALA A 21 17.79 -4.91 6.36
N ILE A 22 16.87 -4.69 7.31
CA ILE A 22 15.84 -3.65 7.27
C ILE A 22 16.12 -2.60 8.34
N ASN A 23 16.16 -1.32 7.94
CA ASN A 23 16.09 -0.22 8.90
C ASN A 23 14.63 0.00 9.33
N PHE A 24 14.19 -0.73 10.36
CA PHE A 24 12.83 -0.63 10.86
C PHE A 24 12.50 0.76 11.44
N SER A 25 13.47 1.45 12.04
CA SER A 25 13.26 2.80 12.60
C SER A 25 12.83 3.79 11.52
N ASP A 26 13.60 3.90 10.44
CA ASP A 26 13.28 4.80 9.31
C ASP A 26 11.97 4.40 8.64
N PHE A 27 11.71 3.08 8.54
CA PHE A 27 10.49 2.56 7.97
C PHE A 27 9.25 2.94 8.80
N ILE A 28 9.31 2.79 10.11
CA ILE A 28 8.23 3.19 11.04
C ILE A 28 8.00 4.70 10.99
N GLU A 29 9.07 5.50 11.00
CA GLU A 29 8.98 6.96 10.88
C GLU A 29 8.28 7.37 9.57
N THR A 30 8.61 6.68 8.47
CA THR A 30 7.95 6.89 7.18
C THR A 30 6.45 6.57 7.24
N LEU A 31 6.05 5.45 7.85
CA LEU A 31 4.64 5.10 8.03
C LEU A 31 3.89 6.11 8.90
N GLN A 32 4.51 6.56 9.98
CA GLN A 32 3.93 7.57 10.88
C GLN A 32 3.76 8.93 10.18
N GLN A 33 4.73 9.33 9.37
CA GLN A 33 4.60 10.53 8.54
C GLN A 33 3.46 10.40 7.54
N LEU A 34 3.40 9.29 6.79
CA LEU A 34 2.33 9.03 5.82
C LEU A 34 0.95 9.08 6.47
N ARG A 35 0.81 8.48 7.65
CA ARG A 35 -0.42 8.52 8.43
C ARG A 35 -0.81 9.94 8.85
N LYS A 36 0.18 10.78 9.17
CA LYS A 36 -0.05 12.17 9.63
C LYS A 36 -0.32 13.14 8.48
N THR A 37 0.37 13.00 7.35
CA THR A 37 0.40 14.01 6.30
C THR A 37 -0.23 13.55 4.99
N GLY A 38 -0.35 12.24 4.76
CA GLY A 38 -0.70 11.66 3.47
C GLY A 38 0.41 11.72 2.41
N PHE A 39 1.61 12.19 2.78
CA PHE A 39 2.73 12.38 1.85
C PHE A 39 3.97 11.61 2.30
N ILE A 40 4.63 10.97 1.34
CA ILE A 40 5.94 10.33 1.52
C ILE A 40 6.97 11.41 1.93
N PRO A 41 7.94 11.12 2.81
CA PRO A 41 9.04 12.03 3.12
C PRO A 41 9.70 12.60 1.87
N ALA A 42 9.95 13.92 1.84
CA ALA A 42 10.62 14.57 0.71
C ALA A 42 12.05 14.05 0.48
N THR A 43 12.65 13.43 1.49
CA THR A 43 13.95 12.76 1.46
C THR A 43 13.89 11.34 0.89
N PHE A 44 12.69 10.80 0.62
CA PHE A 44 12.54 9.45 0.09
C PHE A 44 12.99 9.40 -1.37
N GLU A 45 14.01 8.60 -1.64
CA GLU A 45 14.44 8.27 -2.98
C GLU A 45 14.00 6.85 -3.33
N SER A 46 13.12 6.72 -4.33
CA SER A 46 12.71 5.42 -4.83
C SER A 46 13.90 4.68 -5.42
N LYS A 47 14.08 3.43 -4.98
CA LYS A 47 15.10 2.51 -5.52
C LYS A 47 14.55 1.64 -6.65
N GLU A 48 13.28 1.80 -7.03
CA GLU A 48 12.61 1.07 -8.12
C GLU A 48 12.98 1.62 -9.49
N TYR A 49 14.26 1.67 -9.85
CA TYR A 49 14.65 2.21 -11.16
C TYR A 49 14.98 1.16 -12.21
N ARG A 50 15.06 -0.13 -11.86
CA ARG A 50 15.70 -1.13 -12.76
C ARG A 50 15.03 -2.50 -12.92
N ASN A 51 13.92 -2.77 -12.22
CA ASN A 51 13.19 -4.03 -12.38
C ASN A 51 12.03 -3.86 -13.36
N ILE A 52 12.32 -3.62 -14.65
CA ILE A 52 11.30 -3.63 -15.70
C ILE A 52 10.85 -5.08 -15.90
N ARG A 53 9.64 -5.42 -15.42
CA ARG A 53 9.02 -6.70 -15.77
C ARG A 53 8.51 -6.61 -17.21
N GLN A 54 9.16 -7.33 -18.12
CA GLN A 54 8.78 -7.39 -19.54
C GLN A 54 7.44 -8.12 -19.78
N GLU A 55 6.90 -8.76 -18.76
CA GLU A 55 5.74 -9.66 -18.85
C GLU A 55 4.39 -8.95 -18.76
N ILE A 56 4.36 -7.65 -18.41
CA ILE A 56 3.11 -6.91 -18.24
C ILE A 56 2.90 -5.97 -19.43
N ASN A 57 1.84 -6.21 -20.20
CA ASN A 57 1.40 -5.28 -21.23
C ASN A 57 0.93 -3.98 -20.56
N GLY A 58 1.70 -2.89 -20.70
CA GLY A 58 1.44 -1.62 -20.02
C GLY A 58 0.02 -1.08 -20.25
N VAL A 59 -0.55 -1.30 -21.43
CA VAL A 59 -1.91 -0.84 -21.77
C VAL A 59 -2.98 -1.58 -20.97
N GLU A 60 -2.84 -2.89 -20.79
CA GLU A 60 -3.79 -3.69 -20.00
C GLU A 60 -3.73 -3.31 -18.52
N LEU A 61 -2.52 -3.03 -18.02
CA LEU A 61 -2.31 -2.56 -16.65
C LEU A 61 -2.95 -1.18 -16.42
N GLU A 62 -2.75 -0.23 -17.33
CA GLU A 62 -3.35 1.10 -17.26
C GLU A 62 -4.88 1.04 -17.25
N LEU A 63 -5.47 0.23 -18.14
CA LEU A 63 -6.92 0.00 -18.17
C LEU A 63 -7.42 -0.65 -16.87
N LEU A 64 -6.68 -1.60 -16.30
CA LEU A 64 -7.03 -2.23 -15.04
C LEU A 64 -6.98 -1.21 -13.89
N ILE A 65 -5.94 -0.38 -13.83
CA ILE A 65 -5.80 0.69 -12.84
C ILE A 65 -6.98 1.67 -12.92
N GLU A 66 -7.35 2.10 -14.13
CA GLU A 66 -8.49 3.00 -14.34
C GLU A 66 -9.80 2.36 -13.85
N ASN A 67 -10.06 1.12 -14.26
CA ASN A 67 -11.26 0.38 -13.87
C ASN A 67 -11.37 0.17 -12.36
N LEU A 68 -10.27 -0.20 -11.70
CA LEU A 68 -10.23 -0.37 -10.24
C LEU A 68 -10.42 0.97 -9.52
N SER A 69 -9.78 2.03 -10.02
CA SER A 69 -9.95 3.39 -9.47
C SER A 69 -11.41 3.83 -9.51
N LEU A 70 -12.11 3.60 -10.63
CA LEU A 70 -13.54 3.90 -10.75
C LEU A 70 -14.39 3.10 -9.77
N LYS A 71 -14.10 1.81 -9.57
CA LYS A 71 -14.80 0.97 -8.59
C LYS A 71 -14.62 1.49 -7.17
N VAL A 72 -13.39 1.86 -6.80
CA VAL A 72 -13.08 2.43 -5.47
C VAL A 72 -13.84 3.74 -5.25
N ARG A 73 -13.79 4.68 -6.20
CA ARG A 73 -14.53 5.95 -6.09
C ARG A 73 -16.02 5.73 -5.87
N ARG A 74 -16.65 4.85 -6.65
CA ARG A 74 -18.08 4.51 -6.49
C ARG A 74 -18.40 4.00 -5.08
N VAL A 75 -17.55 3.14 -4.52
CA VAL A 75 -17.75 2.62 -3.14
C VAL A 75 -17.63 3.74 -2.11
N LEU A 76 -16.66 4.64 -2.27
CA LEU A 76 -16.45 5.77 -1.36
C LEU A 76 -17.59 6.80 -1.44
N ASP A 77 -18.08 7.11 -2.64
CA ASP A 77 -19.18 8.06 -2.86
C ASP A 77 -20.50 7.55 -2.25
N VAL A 78 -20.81 6.26 -2.42
CA VAL A 78 -21.99 5.63 -1.76
C VAL A 78 -21.90 5.72 -0.24
N GLY A 79 -20.70 5.59 0.33
CA GLY A 79 -20.44 5.79 1.75
C GLY A 79 -20.76 7.22 2.23
N LYS A 80 -20.37 8.24 1.46
CA LYS A 80 -20.67 9.66 1.75
C LYS A 80 -22.17 9.92 1.72
N THR A 81 -22.86 9.50 0.67
CA THR A 81 -24.32 9.69 0.52
C THR A 81 -25.10 9.03 1.66
N LEU A 82 -24.68 7.85 2.14
CA LEU A 82 -25.32 7.17 3.27
C LEU A 82 -25.09 7.90 4.62
N GLN A 83 -23.93 8.50 4.83
CA GLN A 83 -23.66 9.28 6.05
C GLN A 83 -24.42 10.60 6.06
N GLU A 84 -24.43 11.34 4.93
CA GLU A 84 -25.23 12.55 4.77
C GLU A 84 -26.73 12.28 4.97
N ASN A 85 -27.26 11.23 4.35
CA ASN A 85 -28.66 10.86 4.53
C ASN A 85 -28.98 10.48 5.98
N LYS A 86 -28.07 9.81 6.71
CA LYS A 86 -28.26 9.52 8.14
C LYS A 86 -28.17 10.77 9.02
N ARG A 87 -27.30 11.74 8.67
CA ARG A 87 -27.19 13.03 9.35
C ARG A 87 -28.45 13.86 9.16
N LEU A 88 -28.91 14.00 7.92
CA LEU A 88 -30.15 14.71 7.59
C LEU A 88 -31.38 14.08 8.23
N VAL A 89 -31.45 12.76 8.38
CA VAL A 89 -32.54 12.07 9.11
C VAL A 89 -32.47 12.32 10.62
N ARG A 90 -31.26 12.37 11.22
CA ARG A 90 -31.09 12.76 12.63
C ARG A 90 -31.48 14.22 12.86
N GLU A 91 -31.05 15.12 11.99
CA GLU A 91 -31.41 16.54 12.05
C GLU A 91 -32.91 16.76 11.76
N LYS A 92 -33.55 15.94 10.91
CA LYS A 92 -35.01 15.97 10.69
C LYS A 92 -35.81 15.52 11.90
N ASN A 93 -35.32 14.56 12.68
CA ASN A 93 -36.00 14.11 13.89
C ASN A 93 -36.01 15.18 15.01
N ASP A 94 -35.16 16.20 14.92
CA ASP A 94 -35.22 17.41 15.76
C ASP A 94 -36.10 18.52 15.14
N VAL A 95 -36.51 18.39 13.87
CA VAL A 95 -37.17 19.45 13.08
C VAL A 95 -38.49 18.95 12.46
N ASP A 96 -39.31 18.21 13.20
CA ASP A 96 -40.74 18.04 12.90
C ASP A 96 -41.58 19.30 13.25
N LYS A 97 -40.94 20.47 13.19
CA LYS A 97 -41.58 21.78 13.10
C LYS A 97 -40.91 22.56 11.98
N ILE A 98 -41.47 22.48 10.78
CA ILE A 98 -41.76 23.59 9.86
C ILE A 98 -42.14 22.97 8.52
N ASN A 99 -43.42 23.10 8.19
CA ASN A 99 -43.95 22.80 6.87
C ASN A 99 -43.30 23.72 5.83
N GLY A 100 -42.77 23.10 4.78
CA GLY A 100 -42.46 23.75 3.50
C GLY A 100 -41.01 24.22 3.37
N LEU A 101 -40.18 23.43 2.68
CA LEU A 101 -38.97 23.98 2.07
C LEU A 101 -38.66 23.34 0.71
N ASP A 102 -38.40 24.26 -0.23
CA ASP A 102 -38.22 24.13 -1.66
C ASP A 102 -36.96 23.32 -2.03
N ILE A 103 -37.16 22.27 -2.83
CA ILE A 103 -36.14 21.31 -3.29
C ILE A 103 -35.05 21.99 -4.16
N ARG A 104 -35.29 23.20 -4.67
CA ARG A 104 -34.36 23.90 -5.57
C ARG A 104 -33.11 24.48 -4.90
N LYS A 105 -33.06 24.62 -3.57
CA LYS A 105 -31.86 25.08 -2.85
C LYS A 105 -30.79 23.99 -2.64
N PHE A 106 -31.08 22.73 -2.97
CA PHE A 106 -30.14 21.63 -2.74
C PHE A 106 -28.99 21.59 -3.76
N ASN A 107 -29.16 22.20 -4.95
CA ASN A 107 -28.19 22.10 -6.04
C ASN A 107 -27.12 23.21 -6.05
N GLU A 108 -27.20 24.23 -5.20
CA GLU A 108 -26.25 25.37 -5.23
C GLU A 108 -25.04 25.20 -4.29
N ASN A 109 -25.04 24.21 -3.39
CA ASN A 109 -23.98 24.02 -2.39
C ASN A 109 -22.90 22.98 -2.75
N ILE A 110 -22.83 22.51 -4.00
CA ILE A 110 -21.85 21.47 -4.40
C ILE A 110 -20.42 22.04 -4.59
N ASN A 111 -20.19 23.35 -4.47
CA ASN A 111 -18.89 23.97 -4.76
C ASN A 111 -18.00 24.32 -3.56
N GLU A 112 -18.27 23.78 -2.37
CA GLU A 112 -17.34 23.85 -1.23
C GLU A 112 -17.13 22.48 -0.57
N GLN A 113 -16.98 21.42 -1.38
CA GLN A 113 -16.56 20.13 -0.83
C GLN A 113 -15.08 20.20 -0.46
N GLU A 114 -14.80 20.35 0.84
CA GLU A 114 -13.53 19.94 1.44
C GLU A 114 -13.09 18.63 0.79
N ASN A 115 -11.94 18.67 0.13
CA ASN A 115 -11.36 17.55 -0.59
C ASN A 115 -10.92 16.49 0.44
N ASN A 116 -11.88 15.76 1.01
CA ASN A 116 -11.66 14.55 1.80
C ASN A 116 -11.24 13.44 0.82
N GLU A 117 -10.03 13.59 0.32
CA GLU A 117 -9.37 12.66 -0.56
C GLU A 117 -8.86 11.49 0.30
N TRP A 118 -9.37 10.30 0.01
CA TRP A 118 -8.99 9.09 0.73
C TRP A 118 -7.59 8.68 0.29
N CYS A 119 -6.64 8.65 1.22
CA CYS A 119 -5.31 8.12 0.98
C CYS A 119 -5.26 6.64 1.42
N PHE A 120 -4.99 5.75 0.47
CA PHE A 120 -4.70 4.34 0.76
C PHE A 120 -3.21 4.09 0.58
N VAL A 121 -2.58 3.51 1.59
CA VAL A 121 -1.19 3.05 1.54
C VAL A 121 -1.18 1.53 1.57
N ILE A 122 -0.56 0.92 0.56
CA ILE A 122 -0.31 -0.52 0.54
C ILE A 122 1.14 -0.73 0.93
N VAL A 123 1.33 -1.52 1.98
CA VAL A 123 2.64 -1.90 2.50
C VAL A 123 2.82 -3.39 2.23
N ASP A 124 3.78 -3.75 1.39
CA ASP A 124 4.06 -5.14 1.00
C ASP A 124 5.49 -5.55 1.38
N GLY A 125 5.64 -6.81 1.79
CA GLY A 125 6.91 -7.37 2.25
C GLY A 125 6.74 -8.59 3.16
N PHE A 126 7.58 -9.60 2.98
CA PHE A 126 7.47 -10.86 3.72
C PHE A 126 8.06 -10.78 5.15
N LEU A 127 8.91 -9.79 5.45
CA LEU A 127 9.49 -9.55 6.78
C LEU A 127 8.71 -8.54 7.63
N LEU A 128 7.59 -8.00 7.15
CA LEU A 128 6.85 -6.93 7.84
C LEU A 128 6.41 -7.31 9.26
N TYR A 129 6.19 -8.59 9.53
CA TYR A 129 5.63 -9.07 10.80
C TYR A 129 6.71 -9.45 11.83
N GLN A 130 7.99 -9.20 11.51
CA GLN A 130 9.12 -9.42 12.42
C GLN A 130 9.22 -8.30 13.48
N ASP A 131 8.72 -7.11 13.19
CA ASP A 131 8.73 -5.98 14.12
C ASP A 131 7.31 -5.57 14.57
N VAL A 132 7.07 -5.63 15.88
CA VAL A 132 5.76 -5.33 16.47
C VAL A 132 5.36 -3.86 16.32
N GLN A 133 6.31 -2.93 16.18
CA GLN A 133 6.03 -1.52 15.99
C GLN A 133 5.50 -1.26 14.57
N VAL A 134 6.04 -1.93 13.55
CA VAL A 134 5.47 -1.89 12.20
C VAL A 134 4.00 -2.33 12.24
N LEU A 135 3.70 -3.43 12.94
CA LEU A 135 2.33 -3.93 13.06
C LEU A 135 1.38 -2.91 13.71
N LYS A 136 1.85 -2.07 14.63
CA LYS A 136 1.00 -1.03 15.26
C LYS A 136 0.62 0.08 14.29
N GLU A 137 1.42 0.32 13.25
CA GLU A 137 1.17 1.34 12.24
C GLU A 137 0.27 0.85 11.08
N LEU A 138 -0.16 -0.42 11.07
CA LEU A 138 -1.01 -0.99 10.01
C LEU A 138 -2.47 -1.17 10.47
N ASP A 139 -3.42 -0.60 9.74
CA ASP A 139 -4.85 -0.70 10.04
C ASP A 139 -5.44 -2.06 9.65
N VAL A 140 -5.00 -2.59 8.49
CA VAL A 140 -5.40 -3.90 7.98
C VAL A 140 -4.14 -4.73 7.70
N LYS A 141 -4.15 -5.98 8.16
CA LYS A 141 -3.01 -6.90 8.07
C LYS A 141 -3.43 -8.13 7.28
N LEU A 142 -2.80 -8.33 6.13
CA LEU A 142 -3.06 -9.48 5.27
C LEU A 142 -1.80 -10.35 5.20
N PHE A 143 -1.98 -11.66 5.38
CA PHE A 143 -0.91 -12.64 5.16
C PHE A 143 -1.39 -13.65 4.11
N ILE A 144 -0.72 -13.66 2.96
CA ILE A 144 -1.08 -14.52 1.84
C ILE A 144 -0.32 -15.83 1.97
N LYS A 145 -1.06 -16.94 2.05
CA LYS A 145 -0.50 -18.29 2.10
C LYS A 145 -0.59 -18.95 0.73
N ALA A 146 0.40 -19.78 0.43
CA ALA A 146 0.41 -20.66 -0.74
C ALA A 146 1.22 -21.92 -0.40
N ASP A 147 1.02 -22.99 -1.18
CA ASP A 147 1.75 -24.23 -0.99
C ASP A 147 3.25 -24.03 -1.19
N TYR A 148 4.05 -24.70 -0.36
CA TYR A 148 5.51 -24.62 -0.40
C TYR A 148 6.06 -24.89 -1.81
N GLU A 149 5.63 -25.99 -2.45
CA GLU A 149 6.05 -26.35 -3.81
C GLU A 149 5.70 -25.27 -4.84
N THR A 150 4.56 -24.61 -4.69
CA THR A 150 4.15 -23.51 -5.56
C THR A 150 5.05 -22.29 -5.37
N LEU A 151 5.37 -21.95 -4.12
CA LEU A 151 6.26 -20.83 -3.81
C LEU A 151 7.70 -21.09 -4.27
N LYS A 152 8.21 -22.30 -4.03
CA LYS A 152 9.55 -22.74 -4.45
C LYS A 152 9.69 -22.63 -5.96
N LYS A 153 8.80 -23.27 -6.71
CA LYS A 153 8.77 -23.21 -8.17
C LYS A 153 8.77 -21.76 -8.68
N ARG A 154 7.88 -20.90 -8.13
CA ARG A 154 7.81 -19.48 -8.53
C ARG A 154 9.05 -18.66 -8.16
N ARG A 155 9.79 -19.06 -7.12
CA ARG A 155 11.06 -18.42 -6.75
C ARG A 155 12.15 -18.83 -7.72
N GLU A 156 12.29 -20.13 -7.98
CA GLU A 156 13.32 -20.69 -8.86
C GLU A 156 13.13 -20.25 -10.33
N GLU A 157 11.89 -20.07 -10.78
CA GLU A 157 11.57 -19.55 -12.12
C GLU A 157 11.80 -18.03 -12.25
N ARG A 158 12.02 -17.32 -11.15
CA ARG A 158 12.19 -15.87 -11.17
C ARG A 158 13.56 -15.51 -11.72
N SER A 159 13.58 -14.65 -12.74
CA SER A 159 14.81 -14.04 -13.27
C SER A 159 15.63 -13.35 -12.17
N SER A 160 16.95 -13.39 -12.31
CA SER A 160 17.91 -12.75 -11.39
C SER A 160 17.60 -11.27 -11.16
N TYR A 161 17.83 -10.78 -9.94
CA TYR A 161 17.55 -9.39 -9.58
C TYR A 161 18.66 -8.46 -10.05
N PHE A 162 18.29 -7.33 -10.65
CA PHE A 162 19.26 -6.31 -11.01
C PHE A 162 19.60 -5.47 -9.77
N THR A 163 20.85 -5.52 -9.33
CA THR A 163 21.33 -4.72 -8.19
C THR A 163 21.56 -3.27 -8.60
N LEU A 164 21.51 -2.35 -7.63
CA LEU A 164 21.83 -0.93 -7.86
C LEU A 164 23.27 -0.73 -8.37
N GLU A 165 24.15 -1.67 -8.08
CA GLU A 165 25.57 -1.68 -8.47
C GLU A 165 25.79 -2.20 -9.90
N GLY A 166 24.72 -2.61 -10.60
CA GLY A 166 24.78 -3.01 -12.02
C GLY A 166 25.03 -4.50 -12.24
N ASN A 167 25.08 -5.30 -11.18
CA ASN A 167 25.26 -6.75 -11.23
C ASN A 167 23.93 -7.48 -11.06
N TYR A 168 23.91 -8.76 -11.42
CA TYR A 168 22.77 -9.63 -11.16
C TYR A 168 22.95 -10.41 -9.85
N TRP A 169 21.93 -10.41 -9.00
CA TRP A 169 21.86 -11.31 -7.86
C TRP A 169 21.18 -12.62 -8.30
N ILE A 170 21.85 -13.73 -8.02
CA ILE A 170 21.38 -15.08 -8.28
C ILE A 170 21.26 -15.77 -6.93
N ASP A 171 20.13 -16.42 -6.70
CA ASP A 171 19.91 -17.18 -5.48
C ASP A 171 20.98 -18.28 -5.34
N PRO A 172 21.65 -18.40 -4.18
CA PRO A 172 22.58 -19.50 -3.93
C PRO A 172 21.84 -20.86 -3.90
N PRO A 173 22.56 -21.98 -4.00
CA PRO A 173 21.96 -23.30 -3.86
C PRO A 173 21.19 -23.43 -2.54
N ASN A 174 19.99 -24.00 -2.61
CA ASN A 174 19.06 -24.19 -1.49
C ASN A 174 18.58 -22.90 -0.80
N TYR A 175 18.64 -21.73 -1.48
CA TYR A 175 18.23 -20.45 -0.88
C TYR A 175 16.77 -20.41 -0.39
N PHE A 176 15.88 -21.13 -1.06
CA PHE A 176 14.45 -21.16 -0.69
C PHE A 176 14.16 -22.12 0.47
N ASP A 177 15.05 -23.07 0.75
CA ASP A 177 14.83 -24.19 1.66
C ASP A 177 15.30 -23.88 3.09
#